data_AF-A0A9E2VWR9-F1
#
_entry.id   AF-A0A9E2VWR9-F1
#
_cell.length_a   1.000
_cell.length_b   1.000
_cell.length_c   1.000
_cell.angle_alpha   90.00
_cell.angle_beta   90.00
_cell.angle_gamma   90.00
#
_symmetry.space_group_name_H-M   'P 1'
#
loop_
_entity.id
_entity.type
_entity.pdbx_description
1 polymer ?
#
loop_
_entity_poly.entity_id
_entity_poly.type
_entity_poly.pdbx_seq_one_letter_code
_entity_poly.pdbx_strand_id
1 'polypeptide(L)'
;MGRLARYTVLKWAVFGLVLAMPLQSMAEVSSDLVVRYLLATVHAFRTVYVENIMERVSQVGIQPKEEWMKDDHAIMLPFQFVKVAGQEMKSLVKNVDVGLVSLTPLYSANFPKTEAEVAALKQLMADPKLKVLTFTDGKVTKGLAADFAIEQSCVDCHNHHPNSIKKDLKNGDLMGAIVIRLRK
;
A
#
# COMPACT_ATOMS: atom_id res chain seq x y z
N MET A 1 29.34 81.19 20.79
CA MET A 1 30.69 80.98 20.21
C MET A 1 31.41 79.96 21.07
N GLY A 2 31.67 78.76 20.53
CA GLY A 2 32.31 77.70 21.32
C GLY A 2 32.47 76.38 20.56
N ARG A 3 33.61 76.25 19.88
CA ARG A 3 34.38 75.02 19.60
C ARG A 3 33.92 74.09 18.47
N LEU A 4 34.56 74.27 17.31
CA LEU A 4 34.84 73.25 16.29
C LEU A 4 35.88 72.24 16.82
N ALA A 5 35.67 70.96 16.51
CA ALA A 5 36.61 69.80 16.47
C ALA A 5 35.78 68.53 16.75
N ARG A 6 35.73 67.46 15.95
CA ARG A 6 36.73 66.79 15.12
C ARG A 6 36.01 65.83 14.15
N TYR A 7 36.63 65.62 12.99
CA TYR A 7 36.34 64.55 12.06
C TYR A 7 36.61 63.18 12.69
N THR A 8 35.65 62.26 12.58
CA THR A 8 35.96 60.83 12.43
C THR A 8 34.92 60.19 11.51
N VAL A 9 35.38 59.80 10.33
CA VAL A 9 34.66 58.97 9.37
C VAL A 9 34.41 57.61 10.02
N LEU A 10 33.15 57.19 10.15
CA LEU A 10 32.84 55.78 10.30
C LEU A 10 31.72 55.40 9.33
N LYS A 11 32.17 54.85 8.20
CA LYS A 11 31.35 54.16 7.22
C LYS A 11 30.63 53.02 7.96
N TRP A 12 29.33 53.16 8.21
CA TRP A 12 28.54 52.04 8.67
C TRP A 12 28.40 51.06 7.51
N ALA A 13 29.11 49.95 7.66
CA ALA A 13 29.07 48.80 6.79
C ALA A 13 27.61 48.34 6.64
N VAL A 14 27.15 48.33 5.39
CA VAL A 14 26.07 47.45 4.96
C VAL A 14 26.63 46.02 5.08
N PHE A 15 26.49 45.43 6.27
CA PHE A 15 26.83 44.04 6.51
C PHE A 15 25.54 43.28 6.75
N GLY A 16 25.33 42.28 5.91
CA GLY A 16 24.04 41.67 5.63
C GLY A 16 23.32 41.13 6.85
N LEU A 17 22.06 41.52 6.96
CA LEU A 17 21.03 40.65 7.51
C LEU A 17 20.28 40.06 6.31
N VAL A 18 20.94 39.15 5.58
CA VAL A 18 20.19 38.07 4.94
C VAL A 18 19.58 37.34 6.13
N LEU A 19 18.31 37.60 6.42
CA LEU A 19 17.53 36.72 7.28
C LEU A 19 17.75 35.33 6.69
N ALA A 20 18.52 34.50 7.40
CA ALA A 20 18.52 33.08 7.21
C ALA A 20 17.09 32.64 7.50
N MET A 21 16.23 32.70 6.48
CA MET A 21 15.08 31.82 6.41
C MET A 21 15.67 30.43 6.66
N PRO A 22 15.23 29.69 7.68
CA PRO A 22 15.62 28.30 7.76
C PRO A 22 15.02 27.66 6.51
N LEU A 23 15.87 27.44 5.51
CA LEU A 23 15.57 26.70 4.29
C LEU A 23 15.53 25.21 4.66
N GLN A 24 14.70 24.86 5.64
CA GLN A 24 14.54 23.53 6.19
C GLN A 24 13.17 23.40 6.87
N SER A 25 12.11 23.80 6.18
CA SER A 25 10.90 22.98 6.26
C SER A 25 11.00 21.91 5.17
N MET A 26 11.87 20.92 5.36
CA MET A 26 11.67 19.65 4.68
C MET A 26 10.32 19.16 5.19
N ALA A 27 9.26 19.29 4.40
CA ALA A 27 7.96 18.77 4.76
C ALA A 27 8.14 17.27 5.02
N GLU A 28 8.12 16.85 6.28
CA GLU A 28 8.15 15.45 6.64
C GLU A 28 6.85 14.85 6.08
N VAL A 29 6.95 14.09 4.99
CA VAL A 29 5.80 13.43 4.39
C VAL A 29 5.24 12.48 5.45
N SER A 30 3.97 12.66 5.83
CA SER A 30 3.37 11.83 6.86
C SER A 30 3.42 10.35 6.43
N SER A 31 3.75 9.46 7.36
CA SER A 31 3.77 8.01 7.10
C SER A 31 2.41 7.52 6.57
N ASP A 32 1.32 8.17 6.98
CA ASP A 32 -0.02 7.95 6.46
C ASP A 32 -0.11 8.23 4.96
N LEU A 33 0.40 9.39 4.51
CA LEU A 33 0.39 9.77 3.10
C LEU A 33 1.23 8.82 2.25
N VAL A 34 2.42 8.42 2.75
CA VAL A 34 3.25 7.41 2.08
C VAL A 34 2.50 6.09 1.92
N VAL A 35 1.85 5.61 2.99
CA VAL A 35 1.05 4.38 2.96
C VAL A 35 -0.09 4.47 1.94
N ARG A 36 -0.80 5.60 1.89
CA ARG A 36 -1.88 5.83 0.92
C ARG A 36 -1.37 5.81 -0.52
N TYR A 37 -0.23 6.44 -0.80
CA TYR A 37 0.38 6.40 -2.13
C TYR A 37 0.84 5.00 -2.52
N LEU A 38 1.40 4.23 -1.59
CA LEU A 38 1.76 2.83 -1.86
C LEU A 38 0.52 1.98 -2.14
N LEU A 39 -0.56 2.12 -1.36
CA LEU A 39 -1.83 1.44 -1.64
C LEU A 39 -2.40 1.80 -3.00
N ALA A 40 -2.43 3.10 -3.35
CA ALA A 40 -2.91 3.56 -4.64
C ALA A 40 -2.06 3.02 -5.80
N THR A 41 -0.74 2.97 -5.62
CA THR A 41 0.18 2.40 -6.60
C THR A 41 -0.08 0.91 -6.81
N VAL A 42 -0.13 0.12 -5.73
CA VAL A 42 -0.39 -1.33 -5.82
C VAL A 42 -1.77 -1.58 -6.45
N HIS A 43 -2.78 -0.78 -6.10
CA HIS A 43 -4.10 -0.85 -6.73
C HIS A 43 -4.00 -0.60 -8.24
N ALA A 44 -3.38 0.50 -8.67
CA ALA A 44 -3.26 0.84 -10.10
C ALA A 44 -2.56 -0.27 -10.90
N PHE A 45 -1.44 -0.80 -10.40
CA PHE A 45 -0.72 -1.88 -11.09
C PHE A 45 -1.52 -3.19 -11.14
N ARG A 46 -2.22 -3.55 -10.05
CA ARG A 46 -3.10 -4.73 -10.05
C ARG A 46 -4.26 -4.54 -11.03
N THR A 47 -4.88 -3.37 -11.08
CA THR A 47 -5.96 -3.06 -12.02
C THR A 47 -5.48 -3.20 -13.46
N VAL A 48 -4.34 -2.59 -13.81
CA VAL A 48 -3.75 -2.74 -15.15
C VAL A 48 -3.42 -4.20 -15.47
N TYR A 49 -2.90 -4.96 -14.51
CA TYR A 49 -2.65 -6.39 -14.71
C TYR A 49 -3.94 -7.17 -15.04
N VAL A 50 -5.02 -6.93 -14.30
CA VAL A 50 -6.30 -7.62 -14.50
C VAL A 50 -6.99 -7.17 -15.79
N GLU A 51 -7.20 -5.86 -15.96
CA GLU A 51 -7.98 -5.32 -17.07
C GLU A 51 -7.23 -5.40 -18.40
N ASN A 52 -5.91 -5.19 -18.43
CA ASN A 52 -5.20 -5.09 -19.71
C ASN A 52 -4.44 -6.38 -20.06
N ILE A 53 -3.80 -7.02 -19.08
CA ILE A 53 -2.96 -8.19 -19.35
C ILE A 53 -3.78 -9.47 -19.31
N MET A 54 -4.49 -9.73 -18.20
CA MET A 54 -5.28 -10.96 -18.06
C MET A 54 -6.38 -11.04 -19.12
N GLU A 55 -7.12 -9.95 -19.37
CA GLU A 55 -8.15 -9.93 -20.41
C GLU A 55 -7.55 -10.27 -21.78
N ARG A 56 -6.42 -9.65 -22.15
CA ARG A 56 -5.79 -9.85 -23.45
C ARG A 56 -5.31 -11.28 -23.66
N VAL A 57 -4.66 -11.89 -22.67
CA VAL A 57 -4.14 -13.26 -22.81
C VAL A 57 -5.27 -14.31 -22.74
N SER A 58 -6.38 -13.99 -22.07
CA SER A 58 -7.56 -14.88 -22.04
C SER A 58 -8.15 -15.12 -23.43
N GLN A 59 -8.09 -14.12 -24.32
CA GLN A 59 -8.57 -14.20 -25.70
C GLN A 59 -7.81 -15.24 -26.55
N VAL A 60 -6.60 -15.62 -26.13
CA VAL A 60 -5.77 -16.64 -26.79
C VAL A 60 -5.65 -17.93 -25.96
N GLY A 61 -6.53 -18.11 -24.97
CA GLY A 61 -6.65 -19.35 -24.20
C GLY A 61 -5.69 -19.46 -23.01
N ILE A 62 -4.90 -18.43 -22.70
CA ILE A 62 -4.05 -18.40 -21.50
C ILE A 62 -4.90 -17.97 -20.31
N GLN A 63 -4.81 -18.70 -19.20
CA GLN A 63 -5.63 -18.48 -18.01
C GLN A 63 -4.75 -18.33 -16.76
N PRO A 64 -5.20 -17.58 -15.75
CA PRO A 64 -4.47 -17.49 -14.50
C PRO A 64 -4.54 -18.82 -13.73
N LYS A 65 -3.40 -19.29 -13.21
CA LYS A 65 -3.32 -20.52 -12.42
C LYS A 65 -2.51 -20.29 -11.15
N GLU A 66 -2.86 -21.01 -10.10
CA GLU A 66 -2.13 -20.95 -8.83
C GLU A 66 -0.69 -21.45 -9.00
N GLU A 67 -0.49 -22.54 -9.74
CA GLU A 67 0.84 -23.08 -10.06
C GLU A 67 1.39 -22.58 -11.40
N TRP A 68 1.17 -21.30 -11.73
CA TRP A 68 1.53 -20.73 -13.04
C TRP A 68 2.98 -20.97 -13.48
N MET A 69 3.94 -21.05 -12.54
CA MET A 69 5.35 -21.32 -12.88
C MET A 69 5.61 -22.74 -13.39
N LYS A 70 4.66 -23.66 -13.25
CA LYS A 70 4.76 -25.05 -13.76
C LYS A 70 4.14 -25.22 -15.14
N ASP A 71 3.51 -24.19 -15.68
CA ASP A 71 2.78 -24.22 -16.93
C ASP A 71 3.08 -22.99 -17.77
N ASP A 72 3.83 -23.17 -18.86
CA ASP A 72 4.23 -22.11 -19.78
C ASP A 72 3.04 -21.40 -20.46
N HIS A 73 1.83 -21.99 -20.39
CA HIS A 73 0.58 -21.42 -20.90
C HIS A 73 -0.31 -20.86 -19.77
N ALA A 74 0.29 -20.54 -18.63
CA ALA A 74 -0.39 -19.92 -17.50
C ALA A 74 0.27 -18.61 -17.08
N ILE A 75 -0.55 -17.74 -16.47
CA ILE A 75 -0.07 -16.53 -15.80
C ILE A 75 -0.48 -16.56 -14.33
N MET A 76 0.13 -15.70 -13.53
CA MET A 76 -0.16 -15.64 -12.11
C MET A 76 -1.57 -15.10 -11.82
N LEU A 77 -2.15 -15.51 -10.69
CA LEU A 77 -3.41 -14.92 -10.21
C LEU A 77 -3.21 -13.45 -9.78
N PRO A 78 -4.26 -12.60 -9.77
CA PRO A 78 -4.15 -11.20 -9.35
C PRO A 78 -3.51 -11.02 -7.96
N PHE A 79 -3.79 -11.94 -7.04
CA PHE A 79 -3.21 -11.91 -5.69
C PHE A 79 -1.71 -12.26 -5.70
N GLN A 80 -1.29 -13.16 -6.60
CA GLN A 80 0.11 -13.56 -6.74
C GLN A 80 0.94 -12.44 -7.35
N PHE A 81 0.37 -11.66 -8.28
CA PHE A 81 0.99 -10.45 -8.81
C PHE A 81 1.37 -9.47 -7.70
N VAL A 82 0.42 -9.13 -6.82
CA VAL A 82 0.70 -8.25 -5.67
C VAL A 82 1.73 -8.87 -4.73
N LYS A 83 1.65 -10.18 -4.47
CA LYS A 83 2.58 -10.88 -3.57
C LYS A 83 4.02 -10.87 -4.09
N VAL A 84 4.23 -11.19 -5.36
CA VAL A 84 5.56 -11.22 -5.99
C VAL A 84 6.12 -9.80 -6.08
N ALA A 85 5.33 -8.83 -6.53
CA ALA A 85 5.75 -7.42 -6.55
C ALA A 85 6.10 -6.91 -5.14
N GLY A 86 5.34 -7.30 -4.12
CA GLY A 86 5.61 -6.94 -2.73
C GLY A 86 6.90 -7.55 -2.18
N GLN A 87 7.25 -8.77 -2.59
CA GLN A 87 8.54 -9.38 -2.26
C GLN A 87 9.71 -8.62 -2.91
N GLU A 88 9.55 -8.21 -4.16
CA GLU A 88 10.54 -7.39 -4.86
C GLU A 88 10.70 -6.01 -4.19
N MET A 89 9.60 -5.33 -3.88
CA MET A 89 9.63 -4.05 -3.16
C MET A 89 10.36 -4.16 -1.82
N LYS A 90 10.15 -5.24 -1.06
CA LYS A 90 10.84 -5.48 0.21
C LYS A 90 12.34 -5.74 0.02
N SER A 91 12.75 -6.24 -1.15
CA SER A 91 14.16 -6.40 -1.53
C SER A 91 14.83 -5.03 -1.65
N LEU A 92 14.14 -4.05 -2.24
CA LEU A 92 14.60 -2.70 -2.52
C LEU A 92 14.48 -1.73 -1.34
N VAL A 93 13.37 -1.79 -0.61
CA VAL A 93 13.00 -0.85 0.46
C VAL A 93 12.68 -1.63 1.74
N LYS A 94 13.68 -1.77 2.61
CA LYS A 94 13.64 -2.70 3.76
C LYS A 94 12.57 -2.38 4.81
N ASN A 95 12.11 -1.14 4.90
CA ASN A 95 11.10 -0.72 5.87
C ASN A 95 9.66 -0.78 5.35
N VAL A 96 9.45 -1.23 4.11
CA VAL A 96 8.13 -1.43 3.50
C VAL A 96 7.84 -2.94 3.35
N ASP A 97 6.70 -3.38 3.88
CA ASP A 97 6.14 -4.71 3.66
C ASP A 97 4.81 -4.54 2.93
N VAL A 98 4.72 -5.06 1.70
CA VAL A 98 3.48 -5.16 0.93
C VAL A 98 3.01 -6.59 0.93
N GLY A 99 1.73 -6.83 1.19
CA GLY A 99 1.18 -8.17 1.16
C GLY A 99 -0.33 -8.19 1.13
N LEU A 100 -0.88 -9.34 1.50
CA LEU A 100 -2.30 -9.61 1.56
C LEU A 100 -2.65 -10.13 2.95
N VAL A 101 -3.84 -9.79 3.42
CA VAL A 101 -4.33 -10.21 4.73
C VAL A 101 -5.81 -10.54 4.67
N SER A 102 -6.22 -11.63 5.31
CA SER A 102 -7.62 -12.06 5.36
C SER A 102 -7.94 -12.72 6.70
N LEU A 103 -9.20 -12.61 7.13
CA LEU A 103 -9.70 -13.35 8.30
C LEU A 103 -9.91 -14.84 7.98
N THR A 104 -10.06 -15.20 6.70
CA THR A 104 -10.28 -16.57 6.22
C THR A 104 -9.43 -16.85 4.98
N PRO A 105 -8.09 -16.78 5.09
CA PRO A 105 -7.21 -16.95 3.95
C PRO A 105 -7.16 -18.41 3.49
N LEU A 106 -6.93 -18.62 2.18
CA LEU A 106 -6.60 -19.95 1.63
C LEU A 106 -5.25 -20.48 2.13
N TYR A 107 -4.35 -19.58 2.52
CA TYR A 107 -3.02 -19.91 3.01
C TYR A 107 -2.76 -19.21 4.33
N SER A 108 -2.30 -19.96 5.33
CA SER A 108 -2.08 -19.45 6.70
C SER A 108 -1.11 -18.27 6.77
N ALA A 109 -0.17 -18.15 5.84
CA ALA A 109 0.75 -17.01 5.76
C ALA A 109 0.04 -15.65 5.55
N ASN A 110 -1.22 -15.64 5.11
CA ASN A 110 -2.01 -14.44 4.87
C ASN A 110 -2.97 -14.12 6.04
N PHE A 111 -2.83 -14.77 7.20
CA PHE A 111 -3.53 -14.32 8.40
C PHE A 111 -3.00 -12.95 8.87
N PRO A 112 -3.83 -12.17 9.60
CA PRO A 112 -3.38 -10.91 10.20
C PRO A 112 -2.25 -11.14 11.19
N LYS A 113 -1.26 -10.26 11.19
CA LYS A 113 -0.08 -10.38 12.07
C LYS A 113 -0.31 -9.79 13.46
N THR A 114 -1.37 -9.01 13.63
CA THR A 114 -1.65 -8.21 14.83
C THR A 114 -3.15 -8.04 15.03
N GLU A 115 -3.60 -7.86 16.28
CA GLU A 115 -5.01 -7.59 16.59
C GLU A 115 -5.55 -6.32 15.90
N ALA A 116 -4.71 -5.29 15.72
CA ALA A 116 -5.09 -4.08 14.99
C ALA A 116 -5.47 -4.37 13.52
N GLU A 117 -4.80 -5.32 12.86
CA GLU A 117 -5.15 -5.76 11.50
C GLU A 117 -6.46 -6.56 11.48
N VAL A 118 -6.72 -7.38 12.51
CA VAL A 118 -8.01 -8.07 12.69
C VAL A 118 -9.13 -7.06 12.82
N ALA A 119 -8.96 -6.05 13.68
CA ALA A 119 -9.94 -4.99 13.90
C ALA A 119 -10.19 -4.18 12.62
N ALA A 120 -9.14 -3.83 11.89
CA ALA A 120 -9.25 -3.11 10.61
C ALA A 120 -10.01 -3.92 9.55
N LEU A 121 -9.74 -5.23 9.41
CA LEU A 121 -10.50 -6.09 8.50
C LEU A 121 -11.98 -6.19 8.89
N LYS A 122 -12.29 -6.28 10.18
CA LYS A 122 -13.67 -6.27 10.67
C LYS A 122 -14.40 -4.96 10.33
N GLN A 123 -13.70 -3.82 10.39
CA GLN A 123 -14.27 -2.53 9.97
C GLN A 123 -14.58 -2.51 8.47
N LEU A 124 -13.65 -2.97 7.62
CA LEU A 124 -13.87 -3.08 6.17
C LEU A 124 -15.01 -4.04 5.83
N MET A 125 -15.17 -5.11 6.61
CA MET A 125 -16.26 -6.08 6.44
C MET A 125 -17.63 -5.50 6.84
N ALA A 126 -17.66 -4.67 7.89
CA ALA A 126 -18.89 -4.06 8.41
C ALA A 126 -19.39 -2.89 7.54
N ASP A 127 -18.50 -2.16 6.87
CA ASP A 127 -18.85 -1.08 5.96
C ASP A 127 -18.25 -1.29 4.56
N PRO A 128 -19.01 -1.88 3.61
CA PRO A 128 -18.56 -2.06 2.24
C PRO A 128 -18.22 -0.75 1.50
N LYS A 129 -18.64 0.43 1.98
CA LYS A 129 -18.25 1.72 1.39
C LYS A 129 -16.85 2.14 1.82
N LEU A 130 -16.35 1.64 2.96
CA LEU A 130 -14.99 1.86 3.41
C LEU A 130 -14.03 0.98 2.60
N LYS A 131 -13.36 1.58 1.61
CA LYS A 131 -12.43 0.86 0.72
C LYS A 131 -10.98 0.87 1.22
N VAL A 132 -10.59 1.91 1.96
CA VAL A 132 -9.23 2.09 2.46
C VAL A 132 -9.27 2.57 3.90
N LEU A 133 -8.44 1.97 4.75
CA LEU A 133 -8.22 2.37 6.13
C LEU A 133 -6.72 2.49 6.40
N THR A 134 -6.30 3.54 7.09
CA THR A 134 -4.93 3.68 7.59
C THR A 134 -4.93 3.85 9.10
N PHE A 135 -3.90 3.31 9.76
CA PHE A 135 -3.76 3.35 11.22
C PHE A 135 -2.31 3.13 11.64
N THR A 136 -1.99 3.49 12.88
CA THR A 136 -0.68 3.22 13.47
C THR A 136 -0.79 2.11 14.52
N ASP A 137 0.11 1.15 14.45
CA ASP A 137 0.24 0.03 15.37
C ASP A 137 1.69 0.00 15.90
N GLY A 138 1.88 0.59 17.08
CA GLY A 138 3.21 0.87 17.62
C GLY A 138 4.03 1.81 16.74
N LYS A 139 5.19 1.33 16.24
CA LYS A 139 6.09 2.09 15.34
C LYS A 139 5.82 1.85 13.85
N VAL A 140 4.71 1.17 13.53
CA VAL A 140 4.38 0.77 12.16
C VAL A 140 3.11 1.48 11.74
N THR A 141 3.19 2.30 10.70
CA THR A 141 2.00 2.82 10.03
C THR A 141 1.53 1.79 9.02
N LYS A 142 0.25 1.43 9.07
CA LYS A 142 -0.36 0.41 8.24
C LYS A 142 -1.49 1.01 7.42
N GLY A 143 -1.71 0.43 6.25
CA GLY A 143 -2.86 0.74 5.42
C GLY A 143 -3.42 -0.54 4.84
N LEU A 144 -4.74 -0.68 4.88
CA LEU A 144 -5.48 -1.77 4.24
C LEU A 144 -6.36 -1.20 3.13
N ALA A 145 -6.30 -1.81 1.95
CA ALA A 145 -7.28 -1.61 0.89
C ALA A 145 -8.08 -2.89 0.70
N ALA A 146 -9.40 -2.80 0.86
CA ALA A 146 -10.31 -3.94 0.81
C ALA A 146 -10.29 -4.64 -0.55
N ASP A 147 -10.31 -5.97 -0.52
CA ASP A 147 -10.41 -6.84 -1.69
C ASP A 147 -11.72 -7.62 -1.58
N PHE A 148 -12.73 -7.15 -2.31
CA PHE A 148 -14.07 -7.75 -2.34
C PHE A 148 -14.17 -8.77 -3.47
N ALA A 149 -14.96 -9.81 -3.26
CA ALA A 149 -15.33 -10.76 -4.30
C ALA A 149 -16.27 -10.08 -5.31
N ILE A 150 -15.72 -9.42 -6.33
CA ILE A 150 -16.52 -8.72 -7.34
C ILE A 150 -16.88 -9.62 -8.53
N GLU A 151 -16.08 -10.64 -8.80
CA GLU A 151 -16.28 -11.60 -9.88
C GLU A 151 -16.69 -12.97 -9.35
N GLN A 152 -17.57 -13.66 -10.08
CA GLN A 152 -18.02 -15.01 -9.70
C GLN A 152 -16.85 -16.01 -9.66
N SER A 153 -15.84 -15.83 -10.51
CA SER A 153 -14.64 -16.68 -10.50
C SER A 153 -13.85 -16.58 -9.19
N CYS A 154 -13.86 -15.42 -8.52
CA CYS A 154 -13.29 -15.26 -7.19
C CYS A 154 -14.06 -16.11 -6.17
N VAL A 155 -15.39 -16.01 -6.18
CA VAL A 155 -16.27 -16.78 -5.29
C VAL A 155 -16.08 -18.28 -5.51
N ASP A 156 -16.14 -18.72 -6.76
CA ASP A 156 -16.08 -20.15 -7.09
C ASP A 156 -14.73 -20.75 -6.72
N CYS A 157 -13.63 -20.06 -7.03
CA CYS A 157 -12.30 -20.51 -6.66
C CYS A 157 -12.20 -20.62 -5.13
N HIS A 158 -12.53 -19.58 -4.38
CA HIS A 158 -12.42 -19.59 -2.92
C HIS A 158 -13.35 -20.63 -2.26
N ASN A 159 -14.57 -20.82 -2.75
CA ASN A 159 -15.48 -21.81 -2.19
C ASN A 159 -15.05 -23.24 -2.55
N HIS A 160 -14.44 -23.50 -3.70
CA HIS A 160 -14.04 -24.88 -4.07
C HIS A 160 -12.59 -25.21 -3.72
N HIS A 161 -11.76 -24.23 -3.38
CA HIS A 161 -10.34 -24.46 -3.11
C HIS A 161 -10.13 -25.42 -1.92
N PRO A 162 -9.26 -26.45 -2.02
CA PRO A 162 -9.07 -27.46 -0.97
C PRO A 162 -8.71 -26.88 0.41
N ASN A 163 -7.90 -25.83 0.43
CA ASN A 163 -7.47 -25.17 1.67
C ASN A 163 -8.45 -24.12 2.21
N SER A 164 -9.62 -23.97 1.60
CA SER A 164 -10.54 -22.90 2.02
C SER A 164 -11.22 -23.20 3.34
N ILE A 165 -11.11 -22.25 4.28
CA ILE A 165 -11.76 -22.28 5.60
C ILE A 165 -13.20 -21.77 5.51
N LYS A 166 -13.52 -20.94 4.50
CA LYS A 166 -14.84 -20.34 4.27
C LYS A 166 -15.37 -20.75 2.89
N LYS A 167 -16.51 -21.44 2.88
CA LYS A 167 -17.07 -22.13 1.69
C LYS A 167 -18.37 -21.51 1.16
N ASP A 168 -18.80 -20.43 1.80
CA ASP A 168 -20.07 -19.74 1.58
C ASP A 168 -19.86 -18.27 1.18
N LEU A 169 -18.70 -17.95 0.59
CA LEU A 169 -18.40 -16.62 0.06
C LEU A 169 -19.42 -16.26 -1.04
N LYS A 170 -19.82 -14.99 -1.10
CA LYS A 170 -20.75 -14.43 -2.10
C LYS A 170 -20.15 -13.20 -2.79
N ASN A 171 -20.71 -12.82 -3.93
CA ASN A 171 -20.35 -11.57 -4.58
C ASN A 171 -20.62 -10.40 -3.63
N GLY A 172 -19.65 -9.51 -3.51
CA GLY A 172 -19.64 -8.39 -2.58
C GLY A 172 -19.05 -8.69 -1.20
N ASP A 173 -18.80 -9.95 -0.85
CA ASP A 173 -18.15 -10.30 0.42
C ASP A 173 -16.68 -9.85 0.43
N LEU A 174 -16.21 -9.44 1.60
CA LEU A 174 -14.80 -9.12 1.82
C LEU A 174 -13.98 -10.43 1.84
N MET A 175 -13.10 -10.61 0.86
CA MET A 175 -12.16 -11.73 0.84
C MET A 175 -10.94 -11.45 1.71
N GLY A 176 -10.52 -10.19 1.78
CA GLY A 176 -9.37 -9.74 2.54
C GLY A 176 -9.01 -8.30 2.20
N ALA A 177 -7.74 -7.96 2.34
CA ALA A 177 -7.22 -6.66 1.96
C ALA A 177 -5.76 -6.76 1.50
N ILE A 178 -5.37 -5.86 0.60
CA ILE A 178 -3.97 -5.50 0.41
C ILE A 178 -3.52 -4.76 1.67
N VAL A 179 -2.36 -5.10 2.21
CA VAL A 179 -1.78 -4.45 3.38
C VAL A 179 -0.41 -3.86 3.06
N ILE A 180 -0.24 -2.59 3.39
CA ILE A 180 1.05 -1.92 3.47
C ILE A 180 1.43 -1.80 4.94
N ARG A 181 2.67 -2.14 5.29
CA ARG A 181 3.25 -1.89 6.62
C ARG A 181 4.53 -1.11 6.44
N LEU A 182 4.51 0.16 6.85
CA LEU A 182 5.64 1.06 6.82
C LEU A 182 6.22 1.21 8.22
N ARG A 183 7.45 0.74 8.41
CA ARG A 183 8.19 0.91 9.66
C ARG A 183 8.91 2.26 9.62
N LYS A 184 8.77 3.05 10.68
CA LYS A 184 9.60 4.23 10.91
C LYS A 184 11.04 3.84 11.21
#